data_AF-A0A1X6ZMJ9-F1
#
_entry.id   AF-A0A1X6ZMJ9-F1
#
_cell.length_a   1.000
_cell.length_b   1.000
_cell.length_c   1.000
_cell.angle_alpha   90.00
_cell.angle_beta   90.00
_cell.angle_gamma   90.00
#
_symmetry.space_group_name_H-M   'P 1'
#
loop_
_entity.id
_entity.type
_entity.pdbx_description
1 polymer ?
#
loop_
_entity_poly.entity_id
_entity_poly.type
_entity_poly.pdbx_seq_one_letter_code
_entity_poly.pdbx_strand_id
1 'polypeptide(L)'
;MDWYYIDPGKPQQNAFIESFNGSLRDELLNEELFDSLDDARRKLALWRYDYNHVRPHSSLANKTPAEARRALEQFEGSAHDHCQTVVCEVNNERALAQTDDQEYENQTRRLSL
;
A
#
# COMPACT_ATOMS: atom_id res chain seq x y z
N MET A 1 -9.06 7.78 22.58
CA MET A 1 -8.88 8.32 21.22
C MET A 1 -9.17 7.13 20.30
N ASP A 2 -10.31 7.11 19.64
CA ASP A 2 -10.59 6.08 18.64
C ASP A 2 -9.83 6.44 17.35
N TRP A 3 -8.87 5.60 16.99
CA TRP A 3 -8.16 5.72 15.73
C TRP A 3 -9.04 5.11 14.63
N TYR A 4 -9.60 5.96 13.77
CA TYR A 4 -10.32 5.51 12.57
C TYR A 4 -9.36 5.55 11.38
N TYR A 5 -8.99 4.36 10.88
CA TYR A 5 -8.18 4.19 9.66
C TYR A 5 -8.87 4.74 8.40
N ILE A 6 -10.20 4.79 8.43
CA ILE A 6 -11.06 5.37 7.39
C ILE A 6 -12.08 6.26 8.09
N ASP A 7 -12.21 7.50 7.63
CA ASP A 7 -13.21 8.43 8.16
C ASP A 7 -14.62 7.91 7.85
N PRO A 8 -15.54 7.89 8.83
CA PRO A 8 -16.92 7.53 8.58
C PRO A 8 -17.51 8.43 7.48
N GLY A 9 -18.10 7.82 6.45
CA GLY A 9 -18.73 8.54 5.34
C GLY A 9 -17.78 8.96 4.20
N LYS A 10 -16.50 8.55 4.20
CA LYS A 10 -15.57 8.78 3.09
C LYS A 10 -15.18 7.48 2.35
N PRO A 11 -16.06 6.93 1.49
CA PRO A 11 -15.80 5.67 0.79
C PRO A 11 -14.57 5.73 -0.13
N GLN A 12 -14.18 6.92 -0.59
CA GLN A 12 -13.01 7.13 -1.46
C GLN A 12 -11.68 6.73 -0.81
N GLN A 13 -11.59 6.77 0.53
CA GLN A 13 -10.39 6.32 1.25
C GLN A 13 -10.17 4.80 1.13
N ASN A 14 -11.20 4.04 0.73
CA ASN A 14 -11.14 2.60 0.51
C ASN A 14 -10.72 2.22 -0.93
N ALA A 15 -10.63 3.18 -1.85
CA ALA A 15 -10.46 2.90 -3.28
C ALA A 15 -9.20 2.06 -3.59
N PHE A 16 -8.12 2.26 -2.84
CA PHE A 16 -6.87 1.50 -3.04
C PHE A 16 -7.03 0.03 -2.70
N ILE A 17 -7.60 -0.28 -1.53
CA ILE A 17 -7.77 -1.68 -1.10
C ILE A 17 -8.87 -2.37 -1.90
N GLU A 18 -9.89 -1.64 -2.36
CA GLU A 18 -10.90 -2.16 -3.29
C GLU A 18 -10.29 -2.57 -4.63
N SER A 19 -9.44 -1.71 -5.21
CA SER A 19 -8.74 -2.03 -6.46
C SER A 19 -7.80 -3.24 -6.31
N PHE A 20 -7.08 -3.33 -5.20
CA PHE A 20 -6.25 -4.49 -4.88
C PHE A 20 -7.08 -5.77 -4.77
N ASN A 21 -8.16 -5.74 -3.98
CA ASN A 21 -9.03 -6.90 -3.76
C ASN A 21 -9.73 -7.36 -5.05
N GLY A 22 -10.13 -6.42 -5.91
CA GLY A 22 -10.67 -6.71 -7.24
C GLY A 22 -9.65 -7.46 -8.10
N SER A 23 -8.44 -6.91 -8.22
CA SER A 23 -7.36 -7.52 -9.02
C SER A 23 -6.99 -8.92 -8.52
N LEU A 24 -6.86 -9.10 -7.20
CA LEU A 24 -6.55 -10.41 -6.61
C LEU A 24 -7.64 -11.44 -6.92
N ARG A 25 -8.91 -11.02 -6.85
CA ARG A 25 -10.04 -11.90 -7.12
C ARG A 25 -10.07 -12.32 -8.59
N ASP A 26 -9.99 -11.35 -9.48
CA ASP A 26 -10.20 -11.56 -10.91
C ASP A 26 -9.02 -12.28 -11.57
N GLU A 27 -7.80 -12.12 -11.05
CA GLU A 27 -6.60 -12.65 -11.70
C GLU A 27 -6.02 -13.89 -11.06
N LEU A 28 -6.34 -14.15 -9.78
CA LEU A 28 -5.81 -15.30 -9.05
C LEU A 28 -6.94 -16.19 -8.54
N LEU A 29 -7.83 -15.65 -7.70
CA LEU A 29 -8.77 -16.51 -6.98
C LEU A 29 -9.84 -17.12 -7.88
N ASN A 30 -10.24 -16.42 -8.96
CA ASN A 30 -11.23 -16.93 -9.91
C ASN A 30 -10.61 -17.80 -11.02
N GLU A 31 -9.31 -17.63 -11.30
CA GLU A 31 -8.63 -18.31 -12.41
C GLU A 31 -7.89 -19.58 -11.97
N GLU A 32 -7.49 -19.67 -10.70
CA GLU A 32 -6.69 -20.78 -10.18
C GLU A 32 -7.52 -21.79 -9.38
N LEU A 33 -7.27 -23.08 -9.62
CA LEU A 33 -7.65 -24.15 -8.70
C LEU A 33 -6.51 -24.38 -7.70
N PHE A 34 -6.85 -24.56 -6.43
CA PHE A 34 -5.88 -24.82 -5.37
C PHE A 34 -5.94 -26.28 -4.95
N ASP A 35 -4.84 -27.00 -5.14
CA ASP A 35 -4.78 -28.43 -4.80
C ASP A 35 -4.58 -28.67 -3.30
N SER A 36 -3.96 -27.70 -2.61
CA SER A 36 -3.73 -27.73 -1.16
C SER A 36 -3.51 -26.33 -0.60
N LEU A 37 -3.48 -26.21 0.73
CA LEU A 37 -3.18 -24.94 1.39
C LEU A 37 -1.76 -24.44 1.07
N ASP A 38 -0.79 -25.34 0.94
CA ASP A 38 0.59 -24.95 0.60
C ASP A 38 0.70 -24.48 -0.86
N ASP A 39 -0.08 -25.08 -1.75
CA ASP A 39 -0.21 -24.59 -3.13
C ASP A 39 -0.82 -23.18 -3.17
N ALA A 40 -1.91 -22.95 -2.42
CA ALA A 40 -2.53 -21.63 -2.31
C ALA A 40 -1.54 -20.58 -1.76
N ARG A 41 -0.81 -20.90 -0.69
CA ARG A 41 0.21 -20.00 -0.12
C ARG A 41 1.29 -19.65 -1.13
N ARG A 42 1.78 -20.64 -1.89
CA ARG A 42 2.81 -20.44 -2.91
C ARG A 42 2.30 -19.54 -4.04
N LYS A 43 1.11 -19.82 -4.58
CA LYS A 43 0.50 -19.02 -5.66
C LYS A 43 0.21 -17.58 -5.20
N LEU A 44 -0.32 -17.40 -3.99
CA LEU A 44 -0.51 -16.07 -3.39
C LEU A 44 0.80 -15.31 -3.20
N ALA A 45 1.86 -15.99 -2.74
CA ALA A 45 3.17 -15.37 -2.57
C ALA A 45 3.77 -14.88 -3.90
N LEU A 46 3.62 -15.68 -4.96
CA LEU A 46 4.05 -15.32 -6.31
C LEU A 46 3.24 -14.14 -6.85
N TRP A 47 1.90 -14.18 -6.76
CA TRP A 47 1.05 -13.10 -7.22
C TRP A 47 1.34 -11.79 -6.47
N ARG A 48 1.52 -11.85 -5.15
CA ARG A 48 1.89 -10.69 -4.33
C ARG A 48 3.25 -10.11 -4.74
N TYR A 49 4.21 -10.96 -5.08
CA TYR A 49 5.51 -10.49 -5.57
C TYR A 49 5.36 -9.77 -6.91
N ASP A 50 4.65 -10.37 -7.86
CA ASP A 50 4.38 -9.79 -9.18
C ASP A 50 3.68 -8.42 -9.08
N TYR A 51 2.59 -8.36 -8.31
CA TYR A 51 1.83 -7.12 -8.11
C TYR A 51 2.69 -5.97 -7.55
N ASN A 52 3.56 -6.29 -6.58
CA ASN A 52 4.34 -5.29 -5.86
C ASN A 52 5.66 -4.90 -6.54
N HIS A 53 6.28 -5.79 -7.33
CA HIS A 53 7.65 -5.60 -7.83
C HIS A 53 7.78 -5.64 -9.35
N VAL A 54 6.80 -6.17 -10.07
CA VAL A 54 6.88 -6.38 -11.51
C VAL A 54 5.83 -5.55 -12.25
N ARG A 55 4.60 -5.50 -11.72
CA ARG A 55 3.49 -4.83 -12.40
C ARG A 55 3.55 -3.30 -12.27
N PRO A 56 3.58 -2.56 -13.39
CA PRO A 56 3.43 -1.11 -13.37
C PRO A 56 1.96 -0.71 -13.17
N HIS A 57 1.69 0.30 -12.35
CA HIS A 57 0.34 0.80 -12.09
C HIS A 57 0.19 2.23 -12.60
N SER A 58 -0.85 2.49 -13.39
CA SER A 58 -1.09 3.81 -13.97
C SER A 58 -1.34 4.89 -12.93
N SER A 59 -1.98 4.54 -11.80
CA SER A 59 -2.16 5.41 -10.63
C SER A 59 -0.84 5.81 -9.96
N LEU A 60 0.23 5.05 -10.18
CA LEU A 60 1.58 5.28 -9.67
C LEU A 60 2.52 5.79 -10.78
N ALA A 61 1.99 6.47 -11.80
CA ALA A 61 2.75 6.93 -12.96
C ALA A 61 3.52 5.81 -13.68
N ASN A 62 2.89 4.63 -13.80
CA ASN A 62 3.46 3.41 -14.38
C ASN A 62 4.68 2.85 -13.63
N LYS A 63 4.79 3.14 -12.32
CA LYS A 63 5.74 2.48 -11.42
C LYS A 63 5.08 1.30 -10.72
N THR A 64 5.92 0.38 -10.26
CA THR A 64 5.51 -0.67 -9.32
C THR A 64 5.30 -0.08 -7.93
N PRO A 65 4.49 -0.72 -7.05
CA PRO A 65 4.31 -0.26 -5.68
C PRO A 65 5.63 -0.19 -4.90
N ALA A 66 6.55 -1.14 -5.13
CA ALA A 66 7.88 -1.12 -4.51
C ALA A 66 8.71 0.10 -4.96
N GLU A 67 8.64 0.48 -6.23
CA GLU A 67 9.32 1.69 -6.73
C GLU A 67 8.70 2.98 -6.18
N ALA A 68 7.37 3.03 -6.10
CA ALA A 68 6.68 4.16 -5.49
C ALA A 68 7.06 4.34 -4.02
N ARG A 69 7.11 3.24 -3.24
CA ARG A 69 7.58 3.24 -1.86
C ARG A 69 9.01 3.79 -1.74
N ARG A 70 9.94 3.25 -2.53
CA ARG A 70 11.35 3.71 -2.53
C ARG A 70 11.49 5.19 -2.84
N ALA A 71 10.66 5.72 -3.75
CA ALA A 71 10.67 7.15 -4.09
C ALA A 71 10.19 8.03 -2.93
N LEU A 72 9.21 7.57 -2.15
CA LEU A 72 8.75 8.28 -0.94
C LEU A 72 9.83 8.30 0.13
N GLU A 73 10.48 7.17 0.40
CA GLU A 73 11.58 7.05 1.38
C GLU A 73 12.76 7.99 1.03
N GLN A 74 13.09 8.14 -0.25
CA GLN A 74 14.13 9.07 -0.69
C GLN A 74 13.76 10.54 -0.48
N PHE A 75 12.47 10.87 -0.59
CA PHE A 75 11.97 12.21 -0.36
C PHE A 75 12.00 12.57 1.14
N GLU A 76 11.63 11.62 2.00
CA GLU A 76 11.68 11.77 3.45
C GLU A 76 13.12 11.77 3.98
N GLY A 77 14.01 10.98 3.39
CA GLY A 77 15.44 10.93 3.73
C GLY A 77 16.24 12.19 3.36
N SER A 78 15.71 13.05 2.47
CA SER A 78 16.33 14.33 2.11
C SER A 78 15.89 15.49 3.00
N ALA A 79 14.87 15.32 3.84
CA ALA A 79 14.28 16.40 4.62
C ALA A 79 15.00 16.71 5.94
N HIS A 80 16.09 15.99 6.28
CA HIS A 80 16.82 16.23 7.53
C HIS A 80 17.97 17.24 7.42
N ASP A 81 18.35 17.67 6.22
CA ASP A 81 19.37 18.70 6.03
C ASP A 81 18.88 19.79 5.06
N HIS A 82 18.55 20.93 5.65
CA HIS A 82 18.38 22.26 5.05
C HIS A 82 16.95 22.79 4.86
N CYS A 83 16.75 23.90 5.56
CA CYS A 83 15.58 24.77 5.59
C CYS A 83 15.43 25.56 4.27
N GLN A 84 14.16 25.89 3.96
CA GLN A 84 13.63 26.91 3.03
C GLN A 84 13.33 26.55 1.56
N THR A 85 12.03 26.38 1.33
CA THR A 85 11.18 27.06 0.34
C THR A 85 11.56 27.01 -1.13
N VAL A 86 10.83 26.17 -1.88
CA VAL A 86 10.23 26.60 -3.15
C VAL A 86 8.78 26.12 -3.19
N VAL A 87 7.86 27.08 -3.21
CA VAL A 87 6.42 26.88 -3.33
C VAL A 87 6.06 26.43 -4.75
N CYS A 88 5.32 25.34 -4.85
CA CYS A 88 4.34 25.13 -5.92
C CYS A 88 3.01 24.85 -5.23
N GLU A 89 2.20 25.89 -5.11
CA GLU A 89 0.88 25.85 -4.51
C GLU A 89 -0.09 25.08 -5.41
N VAL A 90 -0.58 23.95 -4.91
CA VAL A 90 -1.99 23.53 -5.09
C VAL A 90 -2.43 22.72 -3.87
N ASN A 91 -2.94 23.47 -2.88
CA ASN A 91 -3.99 23.15 -1.90
C ASN A 91 -4.27 21.67 -1.59
N ASN A 92 -3.81 21.16 -0.43
CA ASN A 92 -4.63 21.10 0.80
C ASN A 92 -4.00 20.12 1.82
N GLU A 93 -3.64 20.66 2.98
CA GLU A 93 -3.51 20.04 4.32
C GLU A 93 -2.49 18.90 4.59
N ARG A 94 -1.37 19.35 5.18
CA ARG A 94 -0.67 18.81 6.36
C ARG A 94 -0.15 17.36 6.31
N ALA A 95 1.14 17.32 5.99
CA ALA A 95 2.10 16.30 6.38
C ALA A 95 2.02 15.92 7.87
N LEU A 96 1.99 14.61 8.12
CA LEU A 96 2.48 13.97 9.34
C LEU A 96 3.12 12.65 8.92
N ALA A 97 4.40 12.71 8.56
CA ALA A 97 5.25 11.55 8.56
C ALA A 97 5.40 11.09 10.02
N GLN A 98 4.78 9.97 10.38
CA GLN A 98 5.05 9.27 11.64
C GLN A 98 5.31 7.80 11.34
N THR A 99 6.46 7.35 11.85
CA THR A 99 7.05 6.02 11.71
C THR A 99 6.20 4.99 12.46
N ASP A 100 5.41 4.19 11.74
CA ASP A 100 4.41 3.29 12.35
C ASP A 100 4.54 1.82 11.91
N ASP A 101 5.72 1.43 11.39
CA ASP A 101 5.97 0.06 10.92
C ASP A 101 5.89 -0.99 12.05
N GLN A 102 6.15 -0.62 13.31
CA GLN A 102 6.10 -1.54 14.45
C GLN A 102 4.69 -1.81 14.98
N GLU A 103 3.76 -0.86 14.86
CA GLU A 103 2.39 -1.08 15.31
C GLU A 103 1.59 -1.89 14.28
N TYR A 104 1.89 -1.72 12.99
CA TYR A 104 1.31 -2.47 11.88
C TYR A 104 1.53 -3.99 11.98
N GLU A 105 2.75 -4.45 12.29
CA GLU A 105 3.04 -5.88 12.48
C GLU A 105 2.31 -6.46 13.71
N ASN A 106 2.21 -5.69 14.79
CA ASN A 106 1.55 -6.13 16.02
C ASN A 106 0.03 -6.21 15.86
N GLN A 107 -0.59 -5.29 15.14
CA GLN A 107 -2.03 -5.33 14.86
C GLN A 107 -2.39 -6.50 13.93
N THR A 108 -1.57 -6.75 12.90
CA THR A 108 -1.80 -7.87 11.97
C THR A 108 -1.73 -9.23 12.67
N ARG A 109 -0.80 -9.42 13.62
CA ARG A 109 -0.71 -10.65 14.42
C ARG A 109 -1.91 -10.88 15.35
N ARG A 110 -2.58 -9.80 15.77
CA ARG A 110 -3.71 -9.86 16.71
C ARG A 110 -5.04 -10.20 16.04
N LEU A 111 -5.15 -9.96 14.73
CA LEU A 111 -6.31 -10.29 13.89
C LEU A 111 -6.24 -11.72 13.30
N SER A 112 -5.13 -12.43 13.50
CA SER A 112 -4.90 -13.80 13.04
C SER A 112 -5.04 -14.89 14.14
N LEU A 113 -5.74 -14.58 15.23
CA LEU A 113 -6.19 -15.52 16.27
C LEU A 113 -7.72 -15.53 16.37
#